data_AF-A0A8H2SGV6-F1
#
_entry.id   AF-A0A8H2SGV6-F1
#
_cell.length_a   1.000
_cell.length_b   1.000
_cell.length_c   1.000
_cell.angle_alpha   90.00
_cell.angle_beta   90.00
_cell.angle_gamma   90.00
#
_symmetry.space_group_name_H-M   'P 1'
#
loop_
_entity.id
_entity.type
_entity.pdbx_description
1 polymer ?
#
loop_
_entity_poly.entity_id
_entity_poly.type
_entity_poly.pdbx_seq_one_letter_code
_entity_poly.pdbx_strand_id
1 'polypeptide(L)' 'MLNIFSLSGICFNSTLYSSSFFFAKLPEAYAFLNPIVDFMPVIPLLFFLLAFVWQAAVSFR' A
#
# COMPACT_ATOMS: atom_id res chain seq x y z
N MET A 1 22.04 -21.12 -6.91
CA MET A 1 21.50 -20.78 -5.58
C MET A 1 21.03 -19.33 -5.62
N LEU A 2 19.78 -19.12 -6.05
CA LEU A 2 19.22 -17.77 -6.18
C LEU A 2 18.98 -17.21 -4.77
N ASN A 3 19.78 -16.21 -4.43
CA ASN A 3 19.80 -15.60 -3.10
C ASN A 3 18.43 -14.97 -2.81
N ILE A 4 17.88 -15.15 -1.60
CA ILE A 4 16.59 -14.58 -1.17
C ILE A 4 16.54 -13.04 -1.34
N PHE A 5 17.71 -12.39 -1.28
CA PHE A 5 17.90 -10.97 -1.59
C PHE A 5 17.69 -10.61 -3.08
N SER A 6 17.98 -11.53 -4.01
CA SER A 6 17.73 -11.34 -5.44
C SER A 6 16.25 -11.48 -5.79
N LEU A 7 15.53 -12.38 -5.11
CA LEU A 7 14.09 -12.59 -5.34
C LEU A 7 13.26 -11.42 -4.80
N SER A 8 13.60 -10.89 -3.62
CA SER A 8 12.95 -9.69 -3.06
C SER A 8 13.17 -8.45 -3.94
N GLY A 9 14.38 -8.27 -4.50
CA GLY A 9 14.67 -7.18 -5.44
C GLY A 9 13.86 -7.24 -6.74
N ILE A 10 13.62 -8.43 -7.29
CA ILE A 10 12.81 -8.60 -8.51
C ILE A 10 11.32 -8.41 -8.23
N CYS A 11 10.81 -8.96 -7.12
CA CYS A 11 9.41 -8.76 -6.70
C CYS A 11 9.10 -7.29 -6.39
N PHE A 12 10.00 -6.57 -5.73
CA PHE A 12 9.79 -5.14 -5.42
C PHE A 12 9.85 -4.27 -6.68
N ASN A 13 10.74 -4.59 -7.63
CA ASN A 13 10.76 -3.91 -8.93
C ASN A 13 9.50 -4.21 -9.75
N SER A 14 8.96 -5.45 -9.72
CA SER A 14 7.74 -5.78 -10.45
C SER A 14 6.48 -5.17 -9.84
N THR A 15 6.38 -5.06 -8.50
CA THR A 15 5.27 -4.36 -7.84
C THR A 15 5.31 -2.86 -8.10
N LEU A 16 6.49 -2.23 -8.12
CA LEU A 16 6.63 -0.81 -8.49
C LEU A 16 6.43 -0.56 -9.99
N TYR A 17 6.78 -1.52 -10.86
CA TYR A 17 6.51 -1.43 -12.30
C TYR A 17 5.03 -1.69 -12.64
N SER A 18 4.34 -2.50 -11.83
CA SER A 18 2.89 -2.74 -11.91
C SER A 18 2.06 -1.65 -11.21
N SER A 19 2.69 -0.81 -10.37
CA SER A 19 2.06 0.39 -9.79
C SER A 19 2.16 1.57 -10.75
N SER A 20 2.00 1.34 -12.05
CA SER A 20 1.27 2.30 -12.88
C SER A 20 -0.10 2.46 -12.22
N PHE A 21 -0.19 3.37 -11.24
CA PHE A 21 -1.41 3.73 -10.54
C PHE A 21 -2.51 3.87 -11.59
N PHE A 22 -3.36 2.85 -11.70
CA PHE A 22 -4.44 2.82 -12.67
C PHE A 22 -5.47 3.85 -12.19
N PHE A 23 -5.27 5.10 -12.59
CA PHE A 23 -6.25 6.18 -12.43
C PHE A 23 -7.35 5.99 -13.45
N ALA A 24 -8.15 4.93 -13.28
CA ALA A 24 -9.41 4.81 -13.95
C ALA A 24 -10.42 5.75 -13.28
N LYS A 25 -11.19 6.50 -14.06
CA LYS A 25 -12.31 7.27 -13.51
C LYS A 25 -13.34 6.31 -12.93
N LEU A 26 -13.85 6.63 -11.75
CA LEU A 26 -15.04 5.97 -11.22
C LEU A 26 -16.23 6.17 -12.16
N PRO A 27 -17.20 5.23 -12.19
CA PRO A 27 -18.47 5.46 -12.85
C PRO A 27 -19.14 6.74 -12.31
N GLU A 28 -19.92 7.43 -13.14
CA GLU A 28 -20.49 8.75 -12.82
C GLU A 28 -21.28 8.78 -11.50
N ALA A 29 -22.03 7.72 -11.21
CA ALA A 29 -22.78 7.57 -9.95
C ALA A 29 -21.89 7.60 -8.67
N TYR A 30 -20.60 7.28 -8.81
CA TYR A 30 -19.63 7.25 -7.72
C TYR A 30 -18.62 8.39 -7.78
N ALA A 31 -18.79 9.37 -8.68
CA ALA A 31 -17.83 10.46 -8.86
C ALA A 31 -17.62 11.30 -7.59
N PHE A 32 -18.61 11.34 -6.68
CA PHE A 32 -18.47 12.01 -5.39
C PHE A 32 -17.49 11.30 -4.43
N LEU A 33 -17.19 10.02 -4.66
CA LEU A 33 -16.23 9.22 -3.87
C LEU A 33 -14.79 9.33 -4.38
N ASN A 34 -14.55 10.01 -5.52
CA ASN A 34 -13.20 10.18 -6.07
C ASN A 34 -12.18 10.63 -5.00
N PRO A 35 -12.46 11.64 -4.14
CA PRO A 35 -11.51 12.05 -3.12
C PRO A 35 -11.12 10.93 -2.15
N ILE A 36 -12.04 10.00 -1.82
CA ILE A 36 -11.76 8.88 -0.91
C ILE A 36 -10.88 7.85 -1.63
N VAL A 37 -11.19 7.54 -2.88
CA VAL A 37 -10.44 6.57 -3.69
C VAL A 37 -9.00 7.02 -3.92
N ASP A 38 -8.78 8.34 -4.06
CA ASP A 38 -7.44 8.92 -4.16
C ASP A 38 -6.56 8.64 -2.93
N PHE A 39 -7.15 8.46 -1.74
CA PHE A 39 -6.42 8.09 -0.53
C PHE A 39 -6.31 6.58 -0.30
N MET A 40 -7.13 5.74 -0.93
CA MET A 40 -7.12 4.28 -0.71
C MET A 40 -5.74 3.62 -0.85
N PRO A 41 -4.86 4.02 -1.80
CA PRO A 41 -3.53 3.43 -1.91
C PRO A 41 -2.63 3.62 -0.66
N VAL A 42 -2.93 4.59 0.21
CA VAL A 42 -2.16 4.84 1.44
C VAL A 42 -2.50 3.87 2.57
N ILE A 43 -3.64 3.16 2.49
CA ILE A 43 -4.15 2.29 3.57
C ILE A 43 -3.13 1.25 4.06
N PRO A 44 -2.36 0.55 3.19
CA PRO A 44 -1.34 -0.39 3.67
C PRO A 44 -0.28 0.25 4.57
N LEU A 45 0.10 1.51 4.31
CA LEU A 45 1.04 2.25 5.15
C LEU A 45 0.41 2.59 6.50
N LEU A 46 -0.88 2.91 6.54
CA LEU A 46 -1.58 3.17 7.81
C LEU A 46 -1.61 1.91 8.70
N PHE A 47 -1.80 0.72 8.13
CA PHE A 47 -1.72 -0.53 8.91
C PHE A 47 -0.30 -0.83 9.42
N PHE A 48 0.74 -0.53 8.62
CA PHE A 48 2.11 -0.62 9.09
C PHE A 48 2.37 0.32 10.27
N LEU A 49 1.93 1.58 10.19
CA LEU A 49 2.03 2.54 11.29
C LEU A 49 1.19 2.10 12.51
N LEU A 50 0.02 1.54 12.27
CA LEU A 50 -0.85 1.02 13.33
C LEU A 50 -0.17 -0.07 14.16
N ALA A 51 0.71 -0.89 13.57
CA ALA A 51 1.50 -1.86 14.33
C ALA A 51 2.39 -1.19 15.39
N PHE A 52 2.99 -0.04 15.08
CA PHE A 52 3.79 0.73 16.04
C PHE A 52 2.91 1.42 17.08
N VAL A 53 1.76 1.95 16.68
CA VAL A 53 0.78 2.52 17.61
C VAL A 53 0.32 1.45 18.59
N TRP A 54 0.02 0.25 18.09
CA TRP A 54 -0.38 -0.89 18.91
C TRP A 54 0.73 -1.33 19.86
N GLN A 55 1.96 -1.47 19.36
CA GLN A 55 3.11 -1.79 20.20
C GLN A 55 3.37 -0.73 21.27
N ALA A 56 3.29 0.55 20.93
CA ALA A 56 3.39 1.65 21.90
C ALA A 56 2.29 1.59 22.97
N ALA A 57 1.05 1.23 22.59
CA ALA A 57 -0.06 1.08 23.53
C ALA A 57 0.15 -0.05 24.56
N VAL A 58 0.90 -1.09 24.20
CA VAL A 58 1.31 -2.18 25.12
C VAL A 58 2.74 -2.00 25.65
N SER A 59 3.29 -0.78 25.58
CA SER A 59 4.62 -0.40 26.09
C SER A 59 5.79 -1.18 25.48
N PHE A 60 5.68 -1.61 24.21
CA PHE A 60 6.69 -2.38 23.49
C PHE A 60 7.15 -3.64 24.25
N ARG A 61 6.19 -4.31 24.92
CA ARG A 61 6.41 -5.61 25.55
C ARG A 61 6.29 -6.75 24.55
#